data_AF-A0A7L3WRV1-F1
#
_entry.id   AF-A0A7L3WRV1-F1
#
_cell.length_a   1.000
_cell.length_b   1.000
_cell.length_c   1.000
_cell.angle_alpha   90.00
_cell.angle_beta   90.00
_cell.angle_gamma   90.00
#
_symmetry.space_group_name_H-M   'P 1'
#
loop_
_entity.id
_entity.type
_entity.pdbx_description
1 polymer ?
#
loop_
_entity_poly.entity_id
_entity_poly.type
_entity_poly.pdbx_seq_one_letter_code
_entity_poly.pdbx_strand_id
1 'polypeptide(L)'
;KMSSGAADLRQRKKQNCTESDKMAPEERNKENSKLGRSPKYMLIQRFAKLFFGCLAAVTSGMLYAVYLSTYHERKFWFSSRQELEREITFQGDSAIYYSFYKELLKAPSFERGVYELTHNNKTVSLKTINAVQQMTLYPELIASVLYQASGSEEVIEPVYFYIGIVFGLQGIYVTALFVTSWVMSGTWLAGMLTVAWFIINRTDTTRIDYSIPSRENWALPYFACQVAALTGYLKKNLNCSAEKFCYLLVNASTYTFIMMWEYSHYLLFVQAVSLFLLDSFALAQTEKVHEVYKIYLFSLFLGYLLQFENSALLVSPLLSLVAALMFSKCLQMNLKKGTFMARLLKIMHVYLVLTITVTLNFLLKMFVPHKENEHLLKFIEVKLGLNTTKNFTMNWLLCQESLQAPSQDFFLRLTQSSLLPFYILVLIICLFSVTQVIFRRICGEPLKEAIKLEDGRIGERPEIVYHVIHTILLGCLAMCLEGMKYLWTPYVCMLAAFGVCSPELWMTLFKWLRLKAVHPILLALILSMAVPTIIGFSLWKE
;
A
#
# COMPACT_ATOMS: atom_id res chain seq x y z
N LYS A 1 72.00 36.49 38.76
CA LYS A 1 71.48 36.02 37.45
C LYS A 1 70.22 36.87 37.17
N MET A 2 70.38 38.14 36.77
CA MET A 2 70.46 38.64 35.37
C MET A 2 69.18 38.32 34.58
N SER A 3 68.47 39.22 33.86
CA SER A 3 68.53 40.69 33.68
C SER A 3 67.35 41.16 32.78
N SER A 4 66.89 42.42 32.67
CA SER A 4 66.89 43.60 33.58
C SER A 4 66.19 44.81 32.89
N GLY A 5 65.25 45.52 33.55
CA GLY A 5 64.68 46.83 33.11
C GLY A 5 63.13 46.87 33.10
N ALA A 6 62.46 47.68 33.93
CA ALA A 6 62.17 49.13 33.75
C ALA A 6 61.18 49.39 32.59
N ALA A 7 59.91 49.74 32.84
CA ALA A 7 59.37 51.10 33.14
C ALA A 7 59.40 52.03 31.88
N ASP A 8 58.40 52.87 31.54
CA ASP A 8 57.21 53.35 32.27
C ASP A 8 56.18 54.03 31.31
N LEU A 9 55.03 54.48 31.85
CA LEU A 9 54.22 55.65 31.46
C LEU A 9 53.63 55.81 30.03
N ARG A 10 52.29 55.87 29.97
CA ARG A 10 51.55 57.16 29.80
C ARG A 10 50.02 57.06 30.05
N GLN A 11 49.50 57.96 30.89
CA GLN A 11 48.07 58.17 31.17
C GLN A 11 47.51 59.43 30.46
N ARG A 12 46.21 59.43 30.11
CA ARG A 12 45.20 60.53 30.19
C ARG A 12 43.89 60.03 29.55
N LYS A 13 42.69 59.94 30.15
CA LYS A 13 41.88 60.68 31.16
C LYS A 13 40.83 61.64 30.55
N LYS A 14 39.57 61.17 30.46
CA LYS A 14 38.23 61.87 30.42
C LYS A 14 38.00 62.97 29.35
N GLN A 15 36.80 63.19 28.78
CA GLN A 15 35.60 63.81 29.41
C GLN A 15 34.35 63.81 28.46
N ASN A 16 33.15 64.18 28.98
CA ASN A 16 31.83 64.15 28.31
C ASN A 16 31.33 65.53 27.77
N CYS A 17 30.22 65.50 27.00
CA CYS A 17 29.32 66.60 26.55
C CYS A 17 29.84 67.48 25.37
N THR A 18 29.02 68.03 24.44
CA THR A 18 27.54 68.29 24.37
C THR A 18 27.00 68.27 22.91
N GLU A 19 25.73 68.66 22.70
CA GLU A 19 24.89 68.74 21.45
C GLU A 19 25.49 69.57 20.27
N SER A 20 25.00 69.61 19.01
CA SER A 20 23.64 69.39 18.43
C SER A 20 23.60 69.01 16.91
N ASP A 21 22.40 68.68 16.41
CA ASP A 21 21.86 68.79 15.03
C ASP A 21 22.45 67.98 13.82
N LYS A 22 21.68 66.98 13.32
CA LYS A 22 20.87 67.08 12.06
C LYS A 22 20.14 65.79 11.62
N MET A 23 18.83 65.96 11.36
CA MET A 23 17.93 65.19 10.45
C MET A 23 17.48 63.75 10.80
N ALA A 24 16.18 63.54 10.61
CA ALA A 24 15.33 62.38 10.98
C ALA A 24 14.99 61.49 9.74
N PRO A 25 14.18 60.39 9.81
CA PRO A 25 13.39 59.88 10.94
C PRO A 25 13.48 58.37 11.24
N GLU A 26 13.18 58.00 12.49
CA GLU A 26 12.86 56.61 12.88
C GLU A 26 11.41 56.23 12.55
N GLU A 27 11.13 55.89 11.29
CA GLU A 27 9.96 55.06 10.94
C GLU A 27 10.40 53.64 10.58
N ARG A 28 10.79 52.84 11.60
CA ARG A 28 11.02 51.39 11.41
C ARG A 28 10.71 50.46 12.59
N ASN A 29 10.17 50.98 13.69
CA ASN A 29 9.79 50.19 14.88
C ASN A 29 8.31 49.73 14.89
N LYS A 30 7.71 49.52 13.70
CA LYS A 30 6.41 48.84 13.52
C LYS A 30 6.46 47.90 12.33
N GLU A 31 6.88 46.65 12.54
CA GLU A 31 6.33 45.46 11.84
C GLU A 31 6.87 44.10 12.33
N ASN A 32 7.92 44.05 13.15
CA ASN A 32 8.46 42.80 13.71
C ASN A 32 7.66 42.23 14.91
N SER A 33 6.33 42.34 14.87
CA SER A 33 5.40 41.69 15.80
C SER A 33 4.55 40.60 15.12
N LYS A 34 5.12 39.86 14.17
CA LYS A 34 4.47 38.71 13.53
C LYS A 34 4.42 37.48 14.44
N LEU A 35 3.50 37.55 15.40
CA LEU A 35 2.68 36.47 15.93
C LEU A 35 3.40 35.13 16.19
N GLY A 36 4.17 35.07 17.28
CA GLY A 36 4.57 33.80 17.89
C GLY A 36 3.34 33.06 18.43
N ARG A 37 2.70 32.22 17.60
CA ARG A 37 1.61 31.33 18.04
C ARG A 37 2.12 30.42 19.15
N SER A 38 1.44 30.44 20.31
CA SER A 38 1.86 29.65 21.46
C SER A 38 1.88 28.14 21.13
N PRO A 39 2.86 27.37 21.66
CA PRO A 39 2.99 25.95 21.32
C PRO A 39 1.75 25.12 21.69
N LYS A 40 0.98 25.55 22.71
CA LYS A 40 -0.31 24.93 23.08
C LYS A 40 -1.33 25.00 21.93
N TYR A 41 -1.46 26.13 21.23
CA TYR A 41 -2.41 26.27 20.12
C TYR A 41 -2.07 25.35 18.95
N MET A 42 -0.78 25.22 18.62
CA MET A 42 -0.34 24.29 17.56
C MET A 42 -0.54 22.82 17.95
N LEU A 43 -0.40 22.47 19.24
CA LEU A 43 -0.68 21.12 19.73
C LEU A 43 -2.17 20.79 19.62
N ILE A 44 -3.06 21.70 20.07
CA ILE A 44 -4.51 21.56 19.98
C ILE A 44 -4.96 21.42 18.52
N GLN A 45 -4.43 22.22 17.61
CA GLN A 45 -4.77 22.13 16.18
C GLN A 45 -4.31 20.80 15.55
N ARG A 46 -3.15 20.26 15.95
CA ARG A 46 -2.69 18.93 15.50
C ARG A 46 -3.56 17.81 16.07
N PHE A 47 -3.90 17.88 17.35
CA PHE A 47 -4.76 16.91 18.01
C PHE A 47 -6.16 16.89 17.39
N ALA A 48 -6.79 18.05 17.17
CA ALA A 48 -8.09 18.15 16.51
C ALA A 48 -8.07 17.56 15.09
N LYS A 49 -7.04 17.87 14.28
CA LYS A 49 -6.88 17.28 12.94
C LYS A 49 -6.73 15.76 12.96
N LEU A 50 -6.02 15.22 13.95
CA LEU A 50 -5.88 13.77 14.13
C LEU A 50 -7.20 13.15 14.56
N PHE A 51 -7.87 13.71 15.58
CA PHE A 51 -9.15 13.22 16.09
C PHE A 51 -10.23 13.20 15.01
N PHE A 52 -10.47 14.32 14.32
CA PHE A 52 -11.47 14.39 13.25
C PHE A 52 -11.13 13.48 12.06
N GLY A 53 -9.85 13.36 11.69
CA GLY A 53 -9.45 12.45 10.62
C GLY A 53 -9.58 10.97 10.98
N CYS A 54 -9.29 10.58 12.23
CA CYS A 54 -9.52 9.22 12.72
C CYS A 54 -11.02 8.90 12.81
N LEU A 55 -11.83 9.83 13.30
CA LEU A 55 -13.29 9.71 13.31
C LEU A 55 -13.84 9.57 11.88
N ALA A 56 -13.38 10.39 10.94
CA ALA A 56 -13.76 10.31 9.52
C ALA A 56 -13.35 8.97 8.89
N ALA A 57 -12.15 8.46 9.17
CA ALA A 57 -11.68 7.17 8.67
C ALA A 57 -12.56 6.01 9.16
N VAL A 58 -12.81 5.92 10.48
CA VAL A 58 -13.63 4.87 11.09
C VAL A 58 -15.08 4.96 10.61
N THR A 59 -15.68 6.15 10.60
CA THR A 59 -17.06 6.33 10.12
C THR A 59 -17.19 5.97 8.64
N SER A 60 -16.21 6.32 7.81
CA SER A 60 -16.20 5.95 6.38
C SER A 60 -16.11 4.43 6.16
N GLY A 61 -15.26 3.73 6.92
CA GLY A 61 -15.17 2.26 6.89
C GLY A 61 -16.46 1.57 7.35
N MET A 62 -17.03 2.03 8.48
CA MET A 62 -18.30 1.51 9.01
C MET A 62 -19.47 1.78 8.06
N LEU A 63 -19.58 2.99 7.50
CA LEU A 63 -20.60 3.33 6.50
C LEU A 63 -20.44 2.49 5.24
N TYR A 64 -19.21 2.15 4.82
CA TYR A 64 -19.01 1.26 3.68
C TYR A 64 -19.43 -0.19 3.96
N ALA A 65 -19.15 -0.72 5.16
CA ALA A 65 -19.64 -2.05 5.57
C ALA A 65 -21.18 -2.11 5.64
N VAL A 66 -21.82 -1.06 6.16
CA VAL A 66 -23.29 -0.92 6.18
C VAL A 66 -23.85 -0.75 4.76
N TYR A 67 -23.17 0.03 3.90
CA TYR A 67 -23.52 0.16 2.49
C TYR A 67 -23.52 -1.21 1.80
N LEU A 68 -22.46 -2.01 1.97
CA LEU A 68 -22.37 -3.37 1.41
C LEU A 68 -23.50 -4.27 1.91
N SER A 69 -23.79 -4.27 3.21
CA SER A 69 -24.90 -5.04 3.79
C SER A 69 -26.25 -4.63 3.19
N THR A 70 -26.57 -3.33 3.16
CA THR A 70 -27.85 -2.85 2.58
C THR A 70 -27.93 -2.97 1.07
N TYR A 71 -26.79 -2.99 0.36
CA TYR A 71 -26.73 -3.23 -1.08
C TYR A 71 -26.98 -4.71 -1.38
N HIS A 72 -26.32 -5.62 -0.65
CA HIS A 72 -26.53 -7.06 -0.75
C HIS A 72 -27.99 -7.44 -0.46
N GLU A 73 -28.55 -6.92 0.63
CA GLU A 73 -29.95 -7.13 0.99
C GLU A 73 -30.89 -6.66 -0.13
N ARG A 74 -30.69 -5.45 -0.67
CA ARG A 74 -31.53 -4.93 -1.77
C ARG A 74 -31.35 -5.66 -3.10
N LYS A 75 -30.15 -6.17 -3.39
CA LYS A 75 -29.82 -6.88 -4.64
C LYS A 75 -30.43 -8.29 -4.66
N PHE A 76 -30.38 -9.00 -3.54
CA PHE A 76 -30.81 -10.39 -3.47
C PHE A 76 -32.14 -10.61 -2.73
N TRP A 77 -32.67 -9.59 -2.04
CA TRP A 77 -33.83 -9.69 -1.13
C TRP A 77 -33.58 -10.75 -0.05
N PHE A 78 -32.36 -10.73 0.48
CA PHE A 78 -31.73 -11.87 1.12
C PHE A 78 -32.49 -12.32 2.38
N SER A 79 -32.98 -11.39 3.20
CA SER A 79 -33.84 -11.67 4.36
C SER A 79 -35.18 -12.34 4.05
N SER A 80 -35.72 -12.16 2.84
CA SER A 80 -36.99 -12.77 2.44
C SER A 80 -36.86 -14.21 1.93
N ARG A 81 -35.63 -14.66 1.66
CA ARG A 81 -35.33 -15.97 1.06
C ARG A 81 -35.13 -17.07 2.10
N GLN A 82 -35.49 -18.29 1.71
CA GLN A 82 -35.17 -19.48 2.50
C GLN A 82 -33.66 -19.74 2.53
N GLU A 83 -33.17 -20.47 3.54
CA GLU A 83 -31.73 -20.79 3.72
C GLU A 83 -31.11 -21.36 2.44
N LEU A 84 -31.75 -22.35 1.82
CA LEU A 84 -31.25 -22.97 0.58
C LEU A 84 -31.17 -21.97 -0.59
N GLU A 85 -32.17 -21.10 -0.74
CA GLU A 85 -32.18 -20.07 -1.79
C GLU A 85 -31.10 -19.00 -1.56
N ARG A 86 -30.76 -18.72 -0.31
CA ARG A 86 -29.63 -17.86 0.08
C ARG A 86 -28.30 -18.53 -0.26
N GLU A 87 -28.14 -19.82 0.04
CA GLU A 87 -26.91 -20.56 -0.27
C GLU A 87 -26.65 -20.67 -1.78
N ILE A 88 -27.71 -20.81 -2.59
CA ILE A 88 -27.64 -20.81 -4.07
C ILE A 88 -27.21 -19.44 -4.65
N THR A 89 -27.25 -18.33 -3.88
CA THR A 89 -26.69 -17.05 -4.35
C THR A 89 -25.17 -17.06 -4.46
N PHE A 90 -24.48 -17.94 -3.72
CA PHE A 90 -23.05 -18.15 -3.91
C PHE A 90 -22.82 -19.00 -5.16
N GLN A 91 -21.97 -18.52 -6.07
CA GLN A 91 -21.65 -19.20 -7.33
C GLN A 91 -20.15 -19.47 -7.46
N GLY A 92 -19.81 -20.54 -8.20
CA GLY A 92 -18.43 -21.01 -8.38
C GLY A 92 -17.73 -21.28 -7.05
N ASP A 93 -16.46 -20.87 -6.94
CA ASP A 93 -15.60 -21.04 -5.77
C ASP A 93 -16.26 -20.54 -4.46
N SER A 94 -17.09 -19.50 -4.56
CA SER A 94 -17.83 -18.94 -3.42
C SER A 94 -18.68 -19.98 -2.68
N ALA A 95 -19.36 -20.84 -3.44
CA ALA A 95 -20.22 -21.88 -2.89
C ALA A 95 -19.39 -22.99 -2.21
N ILE A 96 -18.20 -23.28 -2.75
CA ILE A 96 -17.28 -24.29 -2.25
C ILE A 96 -16.70 -23.83 -0.90
N TYR A 97 -16.26 -22.58 -0.78
CA TYR A 97 -15.76 -22.04 0.49
C TYR A 97 -16.84 -22.03 1.57
N TYR A 98 -18.05 -21.55 1.25
CA TYR A 98 -19.14 -21.53 2.22
C TYR A 98 -19.62 -22.94 2.60
N SER A 99 -19.58 -23.93 1.69
CA SER A 99 -19.94 -25.32 2.03
C SER A 99 -18.95 -25.96 3.01
N PHE A 100 -17.64 -25.71 2.88
CA PHE A 100 -16.65 -26.18 3.86
C PHE A 100 -16.81 -25.52 5.24
N TYR A 101 -17.17 -24.23 5.29
CA TYR A 101 -17.56 -23.56 6.55
C TYR A 101 -18.78 -24.26 7.20
N LYS A 102 -19.80 -24.61 6.40
CA LYS A 102 -20.97 -25.35 6.87
C LYS A 102 -20.65 -26.78 7.30
N GLU A 103 -19.66 -27.46 6.69
CA GLU A 103 -19.17 -28.76 7.16
C GLU A 103 -18.45 -28.64 8.52
N LEU A 104 -17.61 -27.62 8.73
CA LEU A 104 -16.93 -27.36 10.00
C LEU A 104 -17.91 -27.15 11.16
N LEU A 105 -18.99 -26.39 10.94
CA LEU A 105 -20.02 -26.13 11.95
C LEU A 105 -20.92 -27.35 12.24
N LYS A 106 -21.03 -28.30 11.30
CA LYS A 106 -21.77 -29.55 11.49
C LYS A 106 -20.94 -30.66 12.14
N ALA A 107 -19.62 -30.49 12.21
CA ALA A 107 -18.74 -31.47 12.83
C ALA A 107 -18.95 -31.52 14.35
N PRO A 108 -18.83 -32.70 15.00
CA PRO A 108 -19.05 -32.83 16.44
C PRO A 108 -17.98 -32.13 17.30
N SER A 109 -16.85 -31.76 16.70
CA SER A 109 -15.86 -30.87 17.29
C SER A 109 -15.05 -30.17 16.19
N PHE A 110 -14.47 -29.01 16.49
CA PHE A 110 -13.62 -28.27 15.55
C PHE A 110 -12.44 -29.11 15.04
N GLU A 111 -11.73 -29.80 15.93
CA GLU A 111 -10.63 -30.71 15.57
C GLU A 111 -11.09 -31.82 14.61
N ARG A 112 -12.28 -32.39 14.85
CA ARG A 112 -12.85 -33.40 13.97
C ARG A 112 -13.21 -32.83 12.60
N GLY A 113 -13.75 -31.62 12.54
CA GLY A 113 -14.02 -30.92 11.28
C GLY A 113 -12.74 -30.65 10.48
N VAL A 114 -11.67 -30.16 11.14
CA VAL A 114 -10.34 -29.99 10.51
C VAL A 114 -9.80 -31.33 9.99
N TYR A 115 -9.94 -32.41 10.76
CA TYR A 115 -9.52 -33.75 10.34
C TYR A 115 -10.28 -34.22 9.08
N GLU A 116 -11.60 -34.00 9.02
CA GLU A 116 -12.42 -34.39 7.87
C GLU A 116 -12.16 -33.53 6.62
N LEU A 117 -11.79 -32.25 6.77
CA LEU A 117 -11.36 -31.40 5.65
C LEU A 117 -9.94 -31.71 5.16
N THR A 118 -9.03 -32.11 6.05
CA THR A 118 -7.67 -32.53 5.68
C THR A 118 -7.62 -33.92 5.05
N HIS A 119 -8.65 -34.74 5.27
CA HIS A 119 -8.83 -36.07 4.68
C HIS A 119 -10.11 -36.12 3.83
N ASN A 120 -10.37 -35.08 3.03
CA ASN A 120 -11.61 -34.96 2.28
C ASN A 120 -11.62 -35.90 1.07
N ASN A 121 -12.55 -36.84 1.05
CA ASN A 121 -12.80 -37.78 -0.06
C ASN A 121 -14.12 -37.51 -0.81
N LYS A 122 -14.80 -36.40 -0.51
CA LYS A 122 -16.11 -36.03 -1.08
C LYS A 122 -15.98 -35.06 -2.25
N THR A 123 -15.03 -34.12 -2.18
CA THR A 123 -14.87 -33.04 -3.18
C THR A 123 -14.28 -33.54 -4.50
N VAL A 124 -13.35 -34.50 -4.46
CA VAL A 124 -12.71 -35.06 -5.66
C VAL A 124 -12.94 -36.56 -5.72
N SER A 125 -13.67 -37.01 -6.73
CA SER A 125 -13.98 -38.43 -6.91
C SER A 125 -12.70 -39.28 -7.00
N LEU A 126 -12.72 -40.44 -6.31
CA LEU A 126 -11.63 -41.42 -6.23
C LEU A 126 -10.30 -40.89 -5.63
N LYS A 127 -10.30 -39.73 -4.95
CA LYS A 127 -9.12 -39.17 -4.29
C LYS A 127 -9.46 -38.62 -2.91
N THR A 128 -8.58 -38.86 -1.94
CA THR A 128 -8.55 -38.12 -0.69
C THR A 128 -7.59 -36.95 -0.84
N ILE A 129 -8.04 -35.72 -0.57
CA ILE A 129 -7.25 -34.49 -0.66
C ILE A 129 -7.23 -33.74 0.67
N ASN A 130 -6.14 -33.01 0.92
CA ASN A 130 -6.12 -32.00 1.97
C ASN A 130 -6.78 -30.71 1.44
N ALA A 131 -8.10 -30.62 1.60
CA ALA A 131 -8.86 -29.46 1.14
C ALA A 131 -8.42 -28.17 1.85
N VAL A 132 -8.02 -28.24 3.13
CA VAL A 132 -7.53 -27.08 3.90
C VAL A 132 -6.31 -26.46 3.25
N GLN A 133 -5.33 -27.27 2.87
CA GLN A 133 -4.13 -26.81 2.19
C GLN A 133 -4.42 -26.39 0.74
N GLN A 134 -5.12 -27.23 -0.03
CA GLN A 134 -5.30 -27.04 -1.47
C GLN A 134 -6.24 -25.87 -1.82
N MET A 135 -7.20 -25.54 -0.95
CA MET A 135 -8.19 -24.46 -1.16
C MET A 135 -7.95 -23.26 -0.22
N THR A 136 -6.83 -23.25 0.51
CA THR A 136 -6.44 -22.22 1.48
C THR A 136 -7.58 -21.90 2.48
N LEU A 137 -8.13 -22.90 3.18
CA LEU A 137 -9.35 -22.77 4.00
C LEU A 137 -9.18 -22.03 5.35
N TYR A 138 -8.08 -21.30 5.57
CA TYR A 138 -7.85 -20.53 6.79
C TYR A 138 -8.97 -19.51 7.11
N PRO A 139 -9.58 -18.82 6.13
CA PRO A 139 -10.72 -17.94 6.41
C PRO A 139 -11.92 -18.66 7.04
N GLU A 140 -12.26 -19.86 6.54
CA GLU A 140 -13.39 -20.65 7.05
C GLU A 140 -13.08 -21.27 8.43
N LEU A 141 -11.83 -21.68 8.65
CA LEU A 141 -11.36 -22.13 9.97
C LEU A 141 -11.44 -21.01 11.02
N ILE A 142 -11.03 -19.79 10.65
CA ILE A 142 -11.11 -18.64 11.55
C ILE A 142 -12.57 -18.23 11.75
N ALA A 143 -13.39 -18.21 10.70
CA ALA A 143 -14.81 -17.86 10.79
C ALA A 143 -15.60 -18.84 11.69
N SER A 144 -15.34 -20.15 11.59
CA SER A 144 -16.02 -21.17 12.41
C SER A 144 -15.64 -21.08 13.88
N VAL A 145 -14.35 -20.90 14.20
CA VAL A 145 -13.89 -20.63 15.58
C VAL A 145 -14.52 -19.33 16.11
N LEU A 146 -14.57 -18.26 15.31
CA LEU A 146 -15.19 -17.00 15.73
C LEU A 146 -16.69 -17.16 16.01
N TYR A 147 -17.42 -17.89 15.17
CA TYR A 147 -18.87 -18.12 15.31
C TYR A 147 -19.22 -18.91 16.58
N GLN A 148 -18.44 -19.95 16.87
CA GLN A 148 -18.55 -20.75 18.09
C GLN A 148 -18.16 -19.93 19.32
N ALA A 149 -17.02 -19.22 19.28
CA ALA A 149 -16.52 -18.44 20.40
C ALA A 149 -17.36 -17.20 20.75
N SER A 150 -18.12 -16.65 19.78
CA SER A 150 -19.04 -15.53 20.02
C SER A 150 -20.42 -15.96 20.54
N GLY A 151 -20.68 -17.28 20.68
CA GLY A 151 -22.00 -17.81 21.04
C GLY A 151 -23.09 -17.44 20.03
N SER A 152 -22.72 -17.17 18.77
CA SER A 152 -23.66 -16.66 17.77
C SER A 152 -24.64 -17.72 17.23
N GLU A 153 -24.39 -18.99 17.54
CA GLU A 153 -25.25 -20.15 17.20
C GLU A 153 -26.71 -19.97 17.61
N GLU A 154 -26.98 -19.27 18.72
CA GLU A 154 -28.33 -19.05 19.24
C GLU A 154 -29.04 -17.83 18.64
N VAL A 155 -28.32 -16.96 17.91
CA VAL A 155 -28.80 -15.59 17.58
C VAL A 155 -28.72 -15.25 16.09
N ILE A 156 -27.73 -15.77 15.35
CA ILE A 156 -27.42 -15.36 13.98
C ILE A 156 -27.19 -16.61 13.13
N GLU A 157 -27.90 -16.77 12.01
CA GLU A 157 -27.65 -17.90 11.12
C GLU A 157 -26.21 -17.87 10.53
N PRO A 158 -25.57 -19.04 10.28
CA PRO A 158 -24.18 -19.12 9.82
C PRO A 158 -23.86 -18.27 8.58
N VAL A 159 -24.81 -18.19 7.63
CA VAL A 159 -24.67 -17.41 6.39
C VAL A 159 -24.45 -15.92 6.70
N TYR A 160 -25.27 -15.35 7.60
CA TYR A 160 -25.21 -13.94 7.95
C TYR A 160 -23.94 -13.58 8.69
N PHE A 161 -23.49 -14.46 9.59
CA PHE A 161 -22.23 -14.29 10.30
C PHE A 161 -21.04 -14.31 9.32
N TYR A 162 -21.00 -15.28 8.41
CA TYR A 162 -19.93 -15.42 7.42
C TYR A 162 -19.82 -14.19 6.50
N ILE A 163 -20.92 -13.75 5.88
CA ILE A 163 -20.89 -12.54 5.03
C ILE A 163 -20.63 -11.27 5.84
N GLY A 164 -21.09 -11.22 7.10
CA GLY A 164 -20.88 -10.11 8.01
C GLY A 164 -19.39 -9.87 8.32
N ILE A 165 -18.61 -10.94 8.53
CA ILE A 165 -17.15 -10.83 8.67
C ILE A 165 -16.53 -10.22 7.42
N VAL A 166 -16.89 -10.70 6.22
CA VAL A 166 -16.35 -10.18 4.97
C VAL A 166 -16.70 -8.70 4.76
N PHE A 167 -17.93 -8.28 5.04
CA PHE A 167 -18.32 -6.87 4.97
C PHE A 167 -17.56 -5.99 5.98
N GLY A 168 -17.34 -6.48 7.21
CA GLY A 168 -16.52 -5.80 8.21
C GLY A 168 -15.06 -5.65 7.78
N LEU A 169 -14.46 -6.71 7.25
CA LEU A 169 -13.11 -6.69 6.67
C LEU A 169 -12.99 -5.69 5.50
N GLN A 170 -14.03 -5.57 4.68
CA GLN A 170 -14.07 -4.61 3.56
C GLN A 170 -14.24 -3.16 4.04
N GLY A 171 -14.89 -2.93 5.19
CA GLY A 171 -14.81 -1.66 5.92
C GLY A 171 -13.38 -1.31 6.36
N ILE A 172 -12.61 -2.30 6.85
CA ILE A 172 -11.19 -2.13 7.21
C ILE A 172 -10.34 -1.82 5.96
N TYR A 173 -10.59 -2.50 4.83
CA TYR A 173 -9.92 -2.25 3.55
C TYR A 173 -10.04 -0.78 3.11
N VAL A 174 -11.27 -0.26 3.05
CA VAL A 174 -11.54 1.13 2.69
C VAL A 174 -10.96 2.12 3.70
N THR A 175 -10.97 1.78 5.00
CA THR A 175 -10.30 2.57 6.05
C THR A 175 -8.79 2.66 5.84
N ALA A 176 -8.14 1.56 5.44
CA ALA A 176 -6.70 1.55 5.18
C ALA A 176 -6.31 2.37 3.93
N LEU A 177 -7.13 2.35 2.87
CA LEU A 177 -6.97 3.22 1.70
C LEU A 177 -7.13 4.70 2.08
N PHE A 178 -8.16 5.04 2.88
CA PHE A 178 -8.35 6.38 3.45
C PHE A 178 -7.10 6.85 4.21
N VAL A 179 -6.61 6.02 5.14
CA VAL A 179 -5.45 6.34 5.99
C VAL A 179 -4.19 6.52 5.15
N THR A 180 -3.96 5.69 4.13
CA THR A 180 -2.79 5.82 3.24
C THR A 180 -2.80 7.17 2.51
N SER A 181 -3.93 7.51 1.87
CA SER A 181 -4.11 8.79 1.16
C SER A 181 -3.95 10.00 2.09
N TRP A 182 -4.45 9.90 3.33
CA TRP A 182 -4.27 10.91 4.37
C TRP A 182 -2.80 11.04 4.83
N VAL A 183 -2.09 9.93 5.08
CA VAL A 183 -0.68 9.94 5.51
C VAL A 183 0.24 10.55 4.44
N MET A 184 -0.08 10.33 3.16
CA MET A 184 0.64 10.92 2.03
C MET A 184 0.36 12.43 1.86
N SER A 185 -0.91 12.83 1.82
CA SER A 185 -1.33 14.22 1.53
C SER A 185 -1.26 15.17 2.73
N GLY A 186 -1.33 14.64 3.94
CA GLY A 186 -1.47 15.42 5.18
C GLY A 186 -2.89 15.93 5.45
N THR A 187 -3.89 15.58 4.63
CA THR A 187 -5.29 15.99 4.82
C THR A 187 -6.25 14.80 4.83
N TRP A 188 -7.23 14.79 5.74
CA TRP A 188 -8.21 13.71 5.83
C TRP A 188 -9.28 13.76 4.71
N LEU A 189 -9.41 14.92 4.05
CA LEU A 189 -10.23 15.10 2.85
C LEU A 189 -9.75 14.25 1.67
N ALA A 190 -8.43 14.00 1.55
CA ALA A 190 -7.88 13.05 0.60
C ALA A 190 -8.41 11.62 0.85
N GLY A 191 -8.57 11.26 2.13
CA GLY A 191 -9.22 10.03 2.53
C GLY A 191 -10.68 9.98 2.06
N MET A 192 -11.47 11.03 2.32
CA MET A 192 -12.86 11.09 1.85
C MET A 192 -12.99 10.95 0.33
N LEU A 193 -12.16 11.66 -0.44
CA LEU A 193 -12.16 11.57 -1.90
C LEU A 193 -11.76 10.16 -2.38
N THR A 194 -10.84 9.49 -1.68
CA THR A 194 -10.49 8.08 -1.93
C THR A 194 -11.72 7.18 -1.78
N VAL A 195 -12.48 7.33 -0.70
CA VAL A 195 -13.69 6.53 -0.41
C VAL A 195 -14.79 6.82 -1.42
N ALA A 196 -15.03 8.09 -1.77
CA ALA A 196 -16.02 8.48 -2.76
C ALA A 196 -15.73 7.85 -4.13
N TRP A 197 -14.51 7.98 -4.65
CA TRP A 197 -14.14 7.34 -5.92
C TRP A 197 -14.13 5.81 -5.85
N PHE A 198 -13.80 5.22 -4.69
CA PHE A 198 -13.87 3.78 -4.50
C PHE A 198 -15.31 3.24 -4.61
N ILE A 199 -16.30 3.98 -4.08
CA ILE A 199 -17.73 3.62 -4.14
C ILE A 199 -18.31 3.87 -5.55
N ILE A 200 -18.02 5.02 -6.16
CA ILE A 200 -18.50 5.35 -7.52
C ILE A 200 -17.99 4.32 -8.55
N ASN A 201 -16.73 3.88 -8.42
CA ASN A 201 -16.14 2.88 -9.33
C ASN A 201 -16.26 1.45 -8.80
N ARG A 202 -17.24 1.14 -7.94
CA ARG A 202 -17.40 -0.17 -7.26
C ARG A 202 -17.34 -1.39 -8.19
N THR A 203 -17.79 -1.25 -9.45
CA THR A 203 -17.75 -2.28 -10.49
C THR A 203 -16.34 -2.77 -10.83
N ASP A 204 -15.33 -1.93 -10.60
CA ASP A 204 -13.95 -2.16 -11.00
C ASP A 204 -12.95 -2.03 -9.83
N THR A 205 -13.43 -1.71 -8.61
CA THR A 205 -12.65 -1.65 -7.36
C THR A 205 -12.83 -2.87 -6.46
N THR A 206 -13.92 -3.63 -6.58
CA THR A 206 -14.16 -4.84 -5.77
C THR A 206 -14.96 -5.92 -6.51
N ARG A 207 -14.77 -7.18 -6.15
CA ARG A 207 -15.55 -8.34 -6.65
C ARG A 207 -16.70 -8.75 -5.74
N ILE A 208 -16.84 -8.09 -4.59
CA ILE A 208 -17.78 -8.48 -3.53
C ILE A 208 -19.25 -8.54 -3.98
N ASP A 209 -19.59 -7.78 -5.03
CA ASP A 209 -20.91 -7.75 -5.67
C ASP A 209 -21.41 -9.11 -6.18
N TYR A 210 -20.50 -10.06 -6.45
CA TYR A 210 -20.83 -11.36 -7.04
C TYR A 210 -20.05 -12.55 -6.44
N SER A 211 -18.96 -12.32 -5.71
CA SER A 211 -18.15 -13.39 -5.12
C SER A 211 -17.66 -13.09 -3.70
N ILE A 212 -18.60 -12.86 -2.76
CA ILE A 212 -18.30 -12.46 -1.37
C ILE A 212 -17.22 -13.34 -0.70
N PRO A 213 -17.32 -14.69 -0.69
CA PRO A 213 -16.37 -15.57 -0.01
C PRO A 213 -14.96 -15.65 -0.64
N SER A 214 -14.71 -15.01 -1.79
CA SER A 214 -13.42 -15.10 -2.49
C SER A 214 -12.23 -14.69 -1.61
N ARG A 215 -11.12 -15.44 -1.72
CA ARG A 215 -9.86 -15.20 -0.99
C ARG A 215 -9.34 -13.76 -1.10
N GLU A 216 -9.51 -13.14 -2.26
CA GLU A 216 -9.20 -11.72 -2.48
C GLU A 216 -9.93 -10.81 -1.47
N ASN A 217 -11.23 -11.02 -1.23
CA ASN A 217 -12.02 -10.17 -0.32
C ASN A 217 -11.59 -10.33 1.15
N TRP A 218 -11.06 -11.50 1.52
CA TRP A 218 -10.46 -11.76 2.83
C TRP A 218 -9.05 -11.17 2.96
N ALA A 219 -8.24 -11.22 1.91
CA ALA A 219 -6.81 -10.90 1.98
C ALA A 219 -6.46 -9.44 1.68
N LEU A 220 -7.14 -8.79 0.71
CA LEU A 220 -6.92 -7.39 0.35
C LEU A 220 -7.02 -6.38 1.53
N PRO A 221 -7.93 -6.54 2.51
CA PRO A 221 -7.93 -5.73 3.73
C PRO A 221 -6.59 -5.69 4.47
N TYR A 222 -5.96 -6.87 4.64
CA TYR A 222 -4.65 -6.97 5.29
C TYR A 222 -3.56 -6.37 4.43
N PHE A 223 -3.58 -6.55 3.11
CA PHE A 223 -2.62 -5.91 2.20
C PHE A 223 -2.73 -4.38 2.22
N ALA A 224 -3.93 -3.81 2.26
CA ALA A 224 -4.08 -2.35 2.38
C ALA A 224 -3.59 -1.83 3.74
N CYS A 225 -3.85 -2.56 4.84
CA CYS A 225 -3.29 -2.23 6.15
C CYS A 225 -1.76 -2.27 6.14
N GLN A 226 -1.18 -3.26 5.46
CA GLN A 226 0.26 -3.42 5.28
C GLN A 226 0.85 -2.25 4.49
N VAL A 227 0.22 -1.87 3.37
CA VAL A 227 0.63 -0.72 2.55
C VAL A 227 0.55 0.56 3.37
N ALA A 228 -0.56 0.82 4.07
CA ALA A 228 -0.73 1.99 4.94
C ALA A 228 0.36 2.08 6.02
N ALA A 229 0.67 0.95 6.67
CA ALA A 229 1.69 0.84 7.69
C ALA A 229 3.10 1.08 7.12
N LEU A 230 3.40 0.54 5.93
CA LEU A 230 4.67 0.73 5.23
C LEU A 230 4.86 2.19 4.78
N THR A 231 3.81 2.82 4.25
CA THR A 231 3.79 4.25 3.90
C THR A 231 4.08 5.13 5.11
N GLY A 232 3.56 4.75 6.29
CA GLY A 232 3.97 5.31 7.57
C GLY A 232 5.46 5.08 7.82
N TYR A 233 5.88 3.82 7.93
CA TYR A 233 7.24 3.42 8.31
C TYR A 233 8.36 4.05 7.47
N LEU A 234 8.17 4.19 6.16
CA LEU A 234 9.14 4.82 5.24
C LEU A 234 9.32 6.33 5.47
N LYS A 235 8.40 7.00 6.16
CA LYS A 235 8.41 8.44 6.40
C LYS A 235 9.59 8.83 7.30
N LYS A 236 10.34 9.86 6.89
CA LYS A 236 11.64 10.23 7.50
C LYS A 236 11.54 10.83 8.92
N ASN A 237 10.44 11.51 9.24
CA ASN A 237 10.27 12.29 10.46
C ASN A 237 9.09 11.77 11.32
N LEU A 238 9.20 10.54 11.82
CA LEU A 238 8.21 9.93 12.73
C LEU A 238 8.72 9.88 14.18
N ASN A 239 7.78 9.87 15.11
CA ASN A 239 8.07 9.58 16.52
C ASN A 239 8.45 8.10 16.68
N CYS A 240 9.44 7.77 17.51
CA CYS A 240 9.90 6.39 17.72
C CYS A 240 8.75 5.41 18.07
N SER A 241 7.77 5.82 18.87
CA SER A 241 6.59 5.00 19.20
C SER A 241 5.70 4.73 17.97
N ALA A 242 5.49 5.74 17.11
CA ALA A 242 4.72 5.57 15.88
C ALA A 242 5.45 4.69 14.87
N GLU A 243 6.77 4.80 14.78
CA GLU A 243 7.59 3.93 13.92
C GLU A 243 7.55 2.47 14.37
N LYS A 244 7.65 2.20 15.68
CA LYS A 244 7.45 0.86 16.26
C LYS A 244 6.06 0.31 15.99
N PHE A 245 5.02 1.13 16.12
CA PHE A 245 3.64 0.73 15.79
C PHE A 245 3.49 0.38 14.31
N CYS A 246 4.01 1.21 13.39
CA CYS A 246 4.02 0.90 11.96
C CYS A 246 4.79 -0.40 11.65
N TYR A 247 5.95 -0.62 12.27
CA TYR A 247 6.73 -1.86 12.09
C TYR A 247 5.94 -3.11 12.55
N LEU A 248 5.33 -3.07 13.73
CA LEU A 248 4.49 -4.16 14.24
C LEU A 248 3.27 -4.41 13.33
N LEU A 249 2.64 -3.35 12.83
CA LEU A 249 1.49 -3.45 11.94
C LEU A 249 1.89 -4.02 10.57
N VAL A 250 3.03 -3.63 9.99
CA VAL A 250 3.58 -4.26 8.77
C VAL A 250 3.81 -5.76 9.01
N ASN A 251 4.44 -6.15 10.12
CA ASN A 251 4.72 -7.56 10.41
C ASN A 251 3.43 -8.40 10.54
N ALA A 252 2.49 -7.95 11.37
CA ALA A 252 1.24 -8.67 11.58
C ALA A 252 0.39 -8.75 10.29
N SER A 253 0.28 -7.66 9.55
CA SER A 253 -0.51 -7.62 8.31
C SER A 253 0.13 -8.38 7.15
N THR A 254 1.46 -8.36 6.99
CA THR A 254 2.16 -9.22 6.01
C THR A 254 1.94 -10.69 6.31
N TYR A 255 2.09 -11.12 7.57
CA TYR A 255 1.86 -12.51 7.94
C TYR A 255 0.41 -12.96 7.68
N THR A 256 -0.59 -12.20 8.15
CA THR A 256 -2.00 -12.56 7.92
C THR A 256 -2.34 -12.52 6.43
N PHE A 257 -1.77 -11.59 5.65
CA PHE A 257 -1.96 -11.57 4.20
C PHE A 257 -1.45 -12.85 3.51
N ILE A 258 -0.32 -13.40 3.96
CA ILE A 258 0.20 -14.69 3.45
C ILE A 258 -0.75 -15.85 3.81
N MET A 259 -1.31 -15.86 5.02
CA MET A 259 -2.23 -16.92 5.46
C MET A 259 -3.59 -16.91 4.76
N MET A 260 -4.10 -15.74 4.38
CA MET A 260 -5.46 -15.60 3.82
C MET A 260 -5.54 -15.90 2.31
N TRP A 261 -4.42 -15.90 1.57
CA TRP A 261 -4.44 -16.07 0.11
C TRP A 261 -3.12 -16.64 -0.45
N GLU A 262 -3.24 -17.70 -1.25
CA GLU A 262 -2.11 -18.41 -1.88
C GLU A 262 -1.20 -17.51 -2.75
N TYR A 263 -1.77 -16.60 -3.55
CA TYR A 263 -1.01 -15.72 -4.46
C TYR A 263 -0.42 -14.46 -3.79
N SER A 264 -0.66 -14.26 -2.49
CA SER A 264 -0.15 -13.13 -1.69
C SER A 264 1.34 -12.83 -1.91
N HIS A 265 2.16 -13.89 -1.97
CA HIS A 265 3.61 -13.80 -2.12
C HIS A 265 4.05 -13.19 -3.47
N TYR A 266 3.24 -13.25 -4.53
CA TYR A 266 3.53 -12.57 -5.80
C TYR A 266 3.32 -11.05 -5.71
N LEU A 267 2.32 -10.59 -4.94
CA LEU A 267 2.11 -9.15 -4.72
C LEU A 267 3.15 -8.56 -3.78
N LEU A 268 3.53 -9.31 -2.73
CA LEU A 268 4.68 -8.97 -1.91
C LEU A 268 6.00 -8.98 -2.71
N PHE A 269 6.14 -9.80 -3.76
CA PHE A 269 7.28 -9.73 -4.68
C PHE A 269 7.29 -8.43 -5.50
N VAL A 270 6.15 -8.00 -6.08
CA VAL A 270 6.03 -6.69 -6.76
C VAL A 270 6.38 -5.53 -5.81
N GLN A 271 5.95 -5.64 -4.55
CA GLN A 271 6.28 -4.68 -3.50
C GLN A 271 7.77 -4.69 -3.12
N ALA A 272 8.39 -5.88 -3.04
CA ALA A 272 9.82 -6.02 -2.76
C ALA A 272 10.69 -5.46 -3.91
N VAL A 273 10.30 -5.66 -5.17
CA VAL A 273 10.93 -5.01 -6.33
C VAL A 273 10.81 -3.48 -6.23
N SER A 274 9.65 -2.97 -5.81
CA SER A 274 9.43 -1.52 -5.62
C SER A 274 10.36 -0.93 -4.55
N LEU A 275 10.54 -1.64 -3.43
CA LEU A 275 11.47 -1.26 -2.35
C LEU A 275 12.95 -1.39 -2.77
N PHE A 276 13.30 -2.38 -3.59
CA PHE A 276 14.65 -2.56 -4.11
C PHE A 276 15.06 -1.43 -5.06
N LEU A 277 14.14 -0.99 -5.94
CA LEU A 277 14.36 0.18 -6.80
C LEU A 277 14.54 1.46 -5.96
N LEU A 278 13.73 1.64 -4.91
CA LEU A 278 13.82 2.77 -3.97
C LEU A 278 15.19 2.84 -3.25
N ASP A 279 15.72 1.69 -2.82
CA ASP A 279 17.02 1.59 -2.16
C ASP A 279 18.21 1.73 -3.13
N SER A 280 18.11 1.17 -4.34
CA SER A 280 19.13 1.29 -5.40
C SER A 280 19.45 2.76 -5.73
N PHE A 281 18.43 3.61 -5.83
CA PHE A 281 18.57 5.05 -6.03
C PHE A 281 18.91 5.84 -4.74
N ALA A 282 19.03 5.16 -3.59
CA ALA A 282 19.28 5.74 -2.27
C ALA A 282 18.31 6.87 -1.90
N LEU A 283 17.01 6.66 -2.13
CA LEU A 283 15.95 7.63 -1.85
C LEU A 283 15.33 7.45 -0.45
N ALA A 284 15.35 6.22 0.05
CA ALA A 284 14.99 5.83 1.42
C ALA A 284 16.22 5.52 2.29
N GLN A 285 15.97 5.25 3.57
CA GLN A 285 16.97 4.70 4.49
C GLN A 285 17.09 3.18 4.27
N THR A 286 18.25 2.73 3.81
CA THR A 286 18.55 1.32 3.50
C THR A 286 18.28 0.38 4.69
N GLU A 287 18.55 0.83 5.92
CA GLU A 287 18.25 0.07 7.15
C GLU A 287 16.76 -0.28 7.26
N LYS A 288 15.87 0.72 7.12
CA LYS A 288 14.41 0.50 7.15
C LYS A 288 13.96 -0.51 6.09
N VAL A 289 14.49 -0.39 4.86
CA VAL A 289 14.13 -1.30 3.77
C VAL A 289 14.56 -2.74 4.08
N HIS A 290 15.74 -2.95 4.67
CA HIS A 290 16.18 -4.29 5.10
C HIS A 290 15.36 -4.88 6.25
N GLU A 291 14.86 -4.07 7.19
CA GLU A 291 13.97 -4.59 8.23
C GLU A 291 12.64 -5.11 7.64
N VAL A 292 12.12 -4.48 6.58
CA VAL A 292 10.95 -4.99 5.84
C VAL A 292 11.27 -6.32 5.13
N TYR A 293 12.47 -6.48 4.57
CA TYR A 293 12.89 -7.76 3.99
C TYR A 293 13.02 -8.89 5.04
N LYS A 294 13.44 -8.59 6.27
CA LYS A 294 13.40 -9.56 7.37
C LYS A 294 11.97 -9.97 7.72
N ILE A 295 11.03 -9.02 7.76
CA ILE A 295 9.60 -9.32 7.94
C ILE A 295 9.13 -10.29 6.85
N TYR A 296 9.44 -10.03 5.57
CA TYR A 296 9.01 -10.90 4.48
C TYR A 296 9.59 -12.32 4.59
N LEU A 297 10.86 -12.45 4.95
CA LEU A 297 11.50 -13.75 5.19
C LEU A 297 10.86 -14.50 6.36
N PHE A 298 10.60 -13.81 7.47
CA PHE A 298 9.96 -14.38 8.66
C PHE A 298 8.51 -14.81 8.38
N SER A 299 7.72 -13.97 7.70
CA SER A 299 6.34 -14.28 7.33
C SER A 299 6.26 -15.43 6.32
N LEU A 300 7.19 -15.54 5.37
CA LEU A 300 7.29 -16.69 4.47
C LEU A 300 7.64 -17.98 5.20
N PHE A 301 8.59 -17.94 6.13
CA PHE A 301 8.97 -19.11 6.94
C PHE A 301 7.80 -19.59 7.82
N LEU A 302 7.14 -18.66 8.52
CA LEU A 302 5.99 -18.99 9.36
C LEU A 302 4.79 -19.46 8.53
N GLY A 303 4.56 -18.85 7.36
CA GLY A 303 3.55 -19.30 6.40
C GLY A 303 3.84 -20.70 5.85
N TYR A 304 5.09 -21.03 5.54
CA TYR A 304 5.49 -22.38 5.11
C TYR A 304 5.17 -23.44 6.17
N LEU A 305 5.55 -23.20 7.43
CA LEU A 305 5.27 -24.12 8.54
C LEU A 305 3.75 -24.30 8.77
N LEU A 306 2.98 -23.22 8.74
CA LEU A 306 1.55 -23.25 9.07
C LEU A 306 0.65 -23.62 7.88
N GLN A 307 1.15 -23.58 6.64
CA GLN A 307 0.42 -24.03 5.44
C GLN A 307 0.74 -25.48 5.04
N PHE A 308 0.97 -26.36 6.02
CA PHE A 308 1.28 -27.78 5.80
C PHE A 308 2.48 -27.99 4.86
N GLU A 309 3.57 -27.24 5.08
CA GLU A 309 4.80 -27.30 4.28
C GLU A 309 4.57 -26.94 2.79
N ASN A 310 3.79 -25.89 2.53
CA ASN A 310 3.43 -25.46 1.17
C ASN A 310 4.68 -25.13 0.32
N SER A 311 5.04 -26.06 -0.57
CA SER A 311 6.17 -25.95 -1.49
C SER A 311 6.15 -24.70 -2.38
N ALA A 312 4.97 -24.12 -2.66
CA ALA A 312 4.86 -22.88 -3.44
C ALA A 312 5.59 -21.69 -2.77
N LEU A 313 5.58 -21.62 -1.43
CA LEU A 313 6.25 -20.55 -0.68
C LEU A 313 7.79 -20.69 -0.73
N LEU A 314 8.32 -21.92 -0.68
CA LEU A 314 9.75 -22.20 -0.86
C LEU A 314 10.24 -21.89 -2.28
N VAL A 315 9.39 -22.14 -3.28
CA VAL A 315 9.71 -21.91 -4.70
C VAL A 315 9.42 -20.46 -5.15
N SER A 316 8.86 -19.64 -4.25
CA SER A 316 8.38 -18.30 -4.56
C SER A 316 9.48 -17.35 -5.07
N PRO A 317 9.18 -16.47 -6.06
CA PRO A 317 10.12 -15.46 -6.51
C PRO A 317 10.47 -14.46 -5.40
N LEU A 318 9.55 -14.23 -4.45
CA LEU A 318 9.77 -13.42 -3.25
C LEU A 318 10.91 -13.93 -2.39
N LEU A 319 10.91 -15.23 -2.05
CA LEU A 319 11.96 -15.83 -1.21
C LEU A 319 13.33 -15.66 -1.87
N SER A 320 13.44 -15.98 -3.16
CA SER A 320 14.70 -15.82 -3.91
C SER A 320 15.18 -14.36 -3.97
N LEU A 321 14.28 -13.39 -4.16
CA LEU A 321 14.65 -11.96 -4.21
C LEU A 321 15.10 -11.46 -2.84
N VAL A 322 14.34 -11.76 -1.78
CA VAL A 322 14.66 -11.35 -0.40
C VAL A 322 15.96 -11.99 0.07
N ALA A 323 16.18 -13.27 -0.21
CA ALA A 323 17.44 -13.94 0.11
C ALA A 323 18.64 -13.33 -0.65
N ALA A 324 18.49 -13.05 -1.96
CA ALA A 324 19.53 -12.38 -2.75
C ALA A 324 19.87 -10.97 -2.23
N LEU A 325 18.87 -10.21 -1.79
CA LEU A 325 19.02 -8.87 -1.19
C LEU A 325 19.74 -8.93 0.18
N MET A 326 19.43 -9.93 1.00
CA MET A 326 20.10 -10.11 2.29
C MET A 326 21.54 -10.62 2.12
N PHE A 327 21.78 -11.53 1.18
CA PHE A 327 23.12 -12.02 0.84
C PHE A 327 24.00 -10.92 0.23
N SER A 328 23.47 -10.13 -0.71
CA SER A 328 24.21 -9.02 -1.33
C SER A 328 24.59 -7.92 -0.35
N LYS A 329 23.79 -7.68 0.71
CA LYS A 329 24.18 -6.80 1.84
C LYS A 329 25.42 -7.33 2.56
N CYS A 330 25.50 -8.64 2.80
CA CYS A 330 26.67 -9.26 3.44
C CYS A 330 27.94 -9.07 2.59
N LEU A 331 27.81 -9.12 1.26
CA LEU A 331 28.91 -8.87 0.33
C LEU A 331 29.33 -7.39 0.22
N GLN A 332 28.49 -6.43 0.63
CA GLN A 332 28.82 -4.98 0.56
C GLN A 332 29.76 -4.51 1.69
N MET A 333 30.95 -5.11 1.80
CA MET A 333 31.98 -4.59 2.69
C MET A 333 32.65 -3.32 2.11
N ASN A 334 32.31 -2.17 2.69
CA ASN A 334 33.14 -0.94 2.73
C ASN A 334 33.74 -0.41 1.41
N LEU A 335 32.90 -0.03 0.43
CA LEU A 335 33.37 0.79 -0.69
C LEU A 335 33.22 2.30 -0.43
N LYS A 336 34.33 3.03 -0.62
CA LYS A 336 34.42 4.49 -0.42
C LYS A 336 33.49 5.24 -1.39
N LYS A 337 32.62 6.08 -0.84
CA LYS A 337 31.70 6.96 -1.61
C LYS A 337 32.51 8.09 -2.27
N GLY A 338 32.37 8.32 -3.58
CA GLY A 338 32.89 9.54 -4.20
C GLY A 338 33.00 9.59 -5.74
N THR A 339 33.38 8.50 -6.41
CA THR A 339 33.81 8.53 -7.83
C THR A 339 32.80 7.93 -8.83
N PHE A 340 33.06 8.10 -10.13
CA PHE A 340 32.34 7.39 -11.22
C PHE A 340 32.21 5.87 -10.96
N MET A 341 33.25 5.26 -10.37
CA MET A 341 33.22 3.86 -9.93
C MET A 341 32.09 3.52 -8.96
N ALA A 342 31.67 4.43 -8.08
CA ALA A 342 30.52 4.21 -7.19
C ALA A 342 29.18 4.21 -7.95
N ARG A 343 29.08 4.87 -9.12
CA ARG A 343 27.90 4.80 -10.00
C ARG A 343 27.87 3.49 -10.77
N LEU A 344 29.00 3.08 -11.35
CA LEU A 344 29.14 1.79 -12.03
C LEU A 344 28.86 0.63 -11.07
N LEU A 345 29.43 0.68 -9.86
CA LEU A 345 29.21 -0.31 -8.79
C LEU A 345 27.73 -0.46 -8.41
N LYS A 346 26.95 0.61 -8.38
CA LYS A 346 25.50 0.53 -8.12
C LYS A 346 24.77 -0.24 -9.23
N ILE A 347 25.10 0.01 -10.50
CA ILE A 347 24.52 -0.71 -11.63
C ILE A 347 24.93 -2.20 -11.58
N MET A 348 26.21 -2.46 -11.30
CA MET A 348 26.71 -3.83 -11.11
C MET A 348 26.05 -4.54 -9.92
N HIS A 349 25.76 -3.83 -8.82
CA HIS A 349 25.03 -4.38 -7.68
C HIS A 349 23.59 -4.74 -8.06
N VAL A 350 22.90 -3.91 -8.84
CA VAL A 350 21.55 -4.22 -9.33
C VAL A 350 21.56 -5.48 -10.21
N TYR A 351 22.51 -5.57 -11.14
CA TYR A 351 22.70 -6.76 -11.98
C TYR A 351 23.05 -8.02 -11.16
N LEU A 352 23.91 -7.87 -10.15
CA LEU A 352 24.28 -8.96 -9.23
C LEU A 352 23.08 -9.47 -8.43
N VAL A 353 22.25 -8.58 -7.89
CA VAL A 353 21.03 -8.97 -7.16
C VAL A 353 20.06 -9.72 -8.07
N LEU A 354 19.84 -9.24 -9.30
CA LEU A 354 18.96 -9.89 -10.27
C LEU A 354 19.47 -11.27 -10.68
N THR A 355 20.76 -11.41 -10.98
CA THR A 355 21.37 -12.70 -11.35
C THR A 355 21.36 -13.71 -10.20
N ILE A 356 21.68 -13.29 -8.97
CA ILE A 356 21.55 -14.14 -7.77
C ILE A 356 20.08 -14.53 -7.53
N THR A 357 19.12 -13.62 -7.72
CA THR A 357 17.69 -13.91 -7.59
C THR A 357 17.22 -14.99 -8.57
N VAL A 358 17.56 -14.85 -9.85
CA VAL A 358 17.15 -15.80 -10.91
C VAL A 358 17.82 -17.17 -10.70
N THR A 359 19.13 -17.19 -10.43
CA THR A 359 19.86 -18.45 -10.17
C THR A 359 19.35 -19.16 -8.93
N LEU A 360 19.09 -18.44 -7.83
CA LEU A 360 18.51 -19.02 -6.62
C LEU A 360 17.10 -19.56 -6.86
N ASN A 361 16.24 -18.84 -7.61
CA ASN A 361 14.90 -19.34 -7.94
C ASN A 361 14.96 -20.61 -8.80
N PHE A 362 15.88 -20.68 -9.77
CA PHE A 362 16.10 -21.87 -10.58
C PHE A 362 16.59 -23.07 -9.75
N LEU A 363 17.57 -22.85 -8.86
CA LEU A 363 18.07 -23.89 -7.96
C LEU A 363 16.96 -24.42 -7.02
N LEU A 364 16.16 -23.53 -6.42
CA LEU A 364 15.04 -23.93 -5.57
C LEU A 364 14.01 -24.78 -6.33
N LYS A 365 13.70 -24.42 -7.58
CA LYS A 365 12.83 -25.21 -8.48
C LYS A 365 13.42 -26.56 -8.89
N MET A 366 14.74 -26.68 -8.95
CA MET A 366 15.44 -27.93 -9.26
C MET A 366 15.40 -28.92 -8.08
N PHE A 367 15.50 -28.42 -6.84
CA PHE A 367 15.50 -29.26 -5.63
C PHE A 367 14.11 -29.57 -5.07
N VAL A 368 13.12 -28.68 -5.26
CA VAL A 368 11.76 -28.85 -4.73
C VAL A 368 10.81 -29.31 -5.85
N PRO A 369 10.34 -30.57 -5.84
CA PRO A 369 9.45 -31.10 -6.88
C PRO A 369 8.05 -30.48 -6.77
N HIS A 370 7.82 -29.41 -7.53
CA HIS A 370 6.60 -28.61 -7.46
C HIS A 370 5.82 -28.65 -8.80
N LYS A 371 4.64 -29.27 -8.80
CA LYS A 371 3.88 -29.60 -10.02
C LYS A 371 2.98 -28.49 -10.59
N GLU A 372 2.63 -27.47 -9.79
CA GLU A 372 1.53 -26.57 -10.15
C GLU A 372 2.00 -25.32 -10.91
N ASN A 373 3.12 -24.70 -10.51
CA ASN A 373 3.68 -23.52 -11.19
C ASN A 373 4.13 -23.76 -12.64
N GLU A 374 4.28 -25.02 -13.08
CA GLU A 374 4.59 -25.32 -14.48
C GLU A 374 3.48 -24.81 -15.43
N HIS A 375 2.23 -24.81 -14.97
CA HIS A 375 1.09 -24.31 -15.73
C HIS A 375 1.03 -22.78 -15.79
N LEU A 376 1.29 -22.08 -14.68
CA LEU A 376 1.28 -20.62 -14.63
C LEU A 376 2.37 -20.01 -15.52
N LEU A 377 3.58 -20.56 -15.49
CA LEU A 377 4.69 -20.03 -16.27
C LEU A 377 4.51 -20.30 -17.77
N LYS A 378 4.06 -21.52 -18.15
CA LYS A 378 3.66 -21.83 -19.54
C LYS A 378 2.50 -20.94 -20.02
N PHE A 379 1.52 -20.65 -19.17
CA PHE A 379 0.44 -19.72 -19.50
C PHE A 379 0.98 -18.32 -19.83
N ILE A 380 1.89 -17.79 -19.01
CA ILE A 380 2.51 -16.48 -19.24
C ILE A 380 3.35 -16.48 -20.52
N GLU A 381 4.14 -17.53 -20.80
CA GLU A 381 4.91 -17.65 -22.05
C GLU A 381 4.00 -17.61 -23.29
N VAL A 382 2.92 -18.38 -23.29
CA VAL A 382 1.98 -18.43 -24.43
C VAL A 382 1.24 -17.11 -24.57
N LYS A 383 0.79 -16.51 -23.46
CA LYS A 383 0.12 -15.21 -23.47
C LYS A 383 1.00 -14.07 -23.98
N LEU A 384 2.30 -14.12 -23.70
CA LEU A 384 3.29 -13.18 -24.23
C LEU A 384 3.76 -13.51 -25.65
N GLY A 385 3.24 -14.57 -26.27
CA GLY A 385 3.61 -15.00 -27.63
C GLY A 385 5.03 -15.61 -27.72
N LEU A 386 5.65 -15.95 -26.60
CA LEU A 386 6.98 -16.56 -26.54
C LEU A 386 6.96 -18.06 -26.88
N ASN A 387 5.80 -18.70 -26.73
CA ASN A 387 5.61 -20.13 -26.92
C ASN A 387 4.22 -20.40 -27.53
N THR A 388 4.00 -21.57 -28.16
CA THR A 388 2.70 -21.95 -28.73
C THR A 388 2.24 -23.29 -28.17
N THR A 389 0.99 -23.37 -27.68
CA THR A 389 0.44 -24.59 -27.07
C THR A 389 -0.74 -25.15 -27.85
N LYS A 390 -0.73 -26.49 -28.00
CA LYS A 390 -1.90 -27.28 -28.44
C LYS A 390 -2.72 -27.84 -27.26
N ASN A 391 -2.35 -27.50 -26.02
CA ASN A 391 -2.99 -28.00 -24.81
C ASN A 391 -4.34 -27.29 -24.60
N PHE A 392 -5.44 -28.06 -24.57
CA PHE A 392 -6.79 -27.57 -24.32
C PHE A 392 -6.88 -26.71 -23.06
N THR A 393 -6.25 -27.11 -21.95
CA THR A 393 -6.30 -26.38 -20.67
C THR A 393 -5.69 -24.98 -20.79
N MET A 394 -4.58 -24.83 -21.52
CA MET A 394 -3.95 -23.53 -21.74
C MET A 394 -4.82 -22.64 -22.64
N ASN A 395 -5.38 -23.22 -23.71
CA ASN A 395 -6.26 -22.49 -24.63
C ASN A 395 -7.57 -22.06 -23.94
N TRP A 396 -8.11 -22.88 -23.04
CA TRP A 396 -9.27 -22.53 -22.21
C TRP A 396 -8.96 -21.38 -21.24
N LEU A 397 -7.81 -21.40 -20.56
CA LEU A 397 -7.36 -20.31 -19.69
C LEU A 397 -7.16 -18.98 -20.44
N LEU A 398 -6.70 -19.02 -21.70
CA LEU A 398 -6.56 -17.82 -22.55
C LEU A 398 -7.93 -17.21 -22.93
N CYS A 399 -8.99 -18.03 -22.96
CA CYS A 399 -10.36 -17.58 -23.20
C CYS A 399 -11.05 -17.02 -21.94
N GLN A 400 -10.47 -17.17 -20.75
CA GLN A 400 -11.08 -16.72 -19.50
C GLN A 400 -10.95 -15.19 -19.35
N GLU A 401 -12.08 -14.49 -19.16
CA GLU A 401 -12.14 -13.01 -19.11
C GLU A 401 -11.17 -12.39 -18.08
N SER A 402 -11.10 -12.94 -16.86
CA SER A 402 -10.17 -12.48 -15.82
C SER A 402 -8.69 -12.63 -16.20
N LEU A 403 -8.38 -13.46 -17.19
CA LEU A 403 -7.05 -13.69 -17.74
C LEU A 403 -6.84 -13.03 -19.12
N GLN A 404 -7.76 -12.18 -19.60
CA GLN A 404 -7.57 -11.36 -20.80
C GLN A 404 -7.02 -9.96 -20.46
N ALA A 405 -6.85 -9.09 -21.45
CA ALA A 405 -6.50 -7.68 -21.23
C ALA A 405 -7.78 -6.85 -21.02
N PRO A 406 -7.76 -5.78 -20.19
CA PRO A 406 -8.96 -5.03 -19.86
C PRO A 406 -9.60 -4.35 -21.09
N SER A 407 -10.92 -4.43 -21.17
CA SER A 407 -11.74 -3.84 -22.24
C SER A 407 -11.67 -2.29 -22.30
N GLN A 408 -12.06 -1.71 -23.44
CA GLN A 408 -12.14 -0.24 -23.58
C GLN A 408 -13.17 0.39 -22.63
N ASP A 409 -14.26 -0.33 -22.33
CA ASP A 409 -15.32 0.13 -21.43
C ASP A 409 -14.82 0.41 -20.01
N PHE A 410 -13.83 -0.34 -19.54
CA PHE A 410 -13.17 -0.11 -18.25
C PHE A 410 -12.54 1.29 -18.19
N PHE A 411 -11.74 1.68 -19.20
CA PHE A 411 -11.14 3.01 -19.26
C PHE A 411 -12.18 4.12 -19.44
N LEU A 412 -13.24 3.83 -20.20
CA LEU A 412 -14.35 4.76 -20.41
C LEU A 412 -15.12 5.03 -19.11
N ARG A 413 -15.41 4.01 -18.29
CA ARG A 413 -16.00 4.18 -16.95
C ARG A 413 -15.11 5.02 -16.03
N LEU A 414 -13.82 4.68 -15.92
CA LEU A 414 -12.87 5.42 -15.08
C LEU A 414 -12.63 6.87 -15.55
N THR A 415 -12.84 7.15 -16.84
CA THR A 415 -12.77 8.52 -17.39
C THR A 415 -14.03 9.31 -17.06
N GLN A 416 -15.19 8.68 -17.13
CA GLN A 416 -16.49 9.31 -16.82
C GLN A 416 -16.63 9.67 -15.34
N SER A 417 -16.10 8.86 -14.43
CA SER A 417 -16.01 9.19 -12.99
C SER A 417 -14.91 10.22 -12.65
N SER A 418 -14.28 10.84 -13.66
CA SER A 418 -13.12 11.76 -13.58
C SER A 418 -11.82 11.17 -13.00
N LEU A 419 -11.85 9.94 -12.47
CA LEU A 419 -10.75 9.31 -11.75
C LEU A 419 -9.50 9.13 -12.63
N LEU A 420 -9.64 8.57 -13.84
CA LEU A 420 -8.50 8.30 -14.72
C LEU A 420 -7.75 9.59 -15.16
N PRO A 421 -8.42 10.67 -15.60
CA PRO A 421 -7.79 11.96 -15.83
C PRO A 421 -6.97 12.50 -14.64
N PHE A 422 -7.55 12.51 -13.44
CA PHE A 422 -6.83 12.98 -12.25
C PHE A 422 -5.65 12.06 -11.88
N TYR A 423 -5.82 10.75 -11.99
CA TYR A 423 -4.74 9.78 -11.78
C TYR A 423 -3.57 10.00 -12.75
N ILE A 424 -3.84 10.14 -14.05
CA ILE A 424 -2.80 10.35 -15.07
C ILE A 424 -2.05 11.67 -14.80
N LEU A 425 -2.78 12.76 -14.48
CA LEU A 425 -2.18 14.04 -14.12
C LEU A 425 -1.24 13.92 -12.90
N VAL A 426 -1.71 13.29 -11.82
CA VAL A 426 -0.93 13.06 -10.59
C VAL A 426 0.29 12.18 -10.87
N LEU A 427 0.11 11.10 -11.63
CA LEU A 427 1.18 10.17 -11.98
C LEU A 427 2.28 10.86 -12.80
N ILE A 428 1.93 11.67 -13.81
CA ILE A 428 2.89 12.43 -14.63
C ILE A 428 3.70 13.40 -13.74
N ILE A 429 3.03 14.16 -12.87
CA ILE A 429 3.69 15.10 -11.96
C ILE A 429 4.63 14.37 -11.00
N CYS A 430 4.17 13.28 -10.39
CA CYS A 430 5.01 12.50 -9.49
C CYS A 430 6.19 11.84 -10.22
N LEU A 431 5.97 11.21 -11.38
CA LEU A 431 7.01 10.57 -12.19
C LEU A 431 8.09 11.56 -12.64
N PHE A 432 7.71 12.75 -13.10
CA PHE A 432 8.67 13.79 -13.47
C PHE A 432 9.45 14.30 -12.25
N SER A 433 8.79 14.49 -11.09
CA SER A 433 9.47 14.88 -9.85
C SER A 433 10.45 13.81 -9.35
N VAL A 434 10.08 12.53 -9.40
CA VAL A 434 10.96 11.41 -9.03
C VAL A 434 12.15 11.33 -9.99
N THR A 435 11.92 11.47 -11.30
CA THR A 435 13.00 11.46 -12.32
C THR A 435 13.99 12.60 -12.10
N GLN A 436 13.52 13.82 -11.78
CA GLN A 436 14.39 14.95 -11.43
C GLN A 436 15.28 14.65 -10.21
N VAL A 437 14.73 13.98 -9.19
CA VAL A 437 15.48 13.62 -7.97
C VAL A 437 16.48 12.49 -8.24
N ILE A 438 16.10 11.47 -9.01
CA ILE A 438 17.01 10.41 -9.46
C ILE A 438 18.17 11.00 -10.26
N PHE A 439 17.89 11.92 -11.20
CA PHE A 439 18.92 12.60 -11.98
C PHE A 439 19.91 13.37 -11.08
N ARG A 440 19.41 14.18 -10.14
CA ARG A 440 20.26 14.86 -9.14
C ARG A 440 21.09 13.92 -8.29
N ARG A 441 20.53 12.77 -7.87
CA ARG A 441 21.26 11.73 -7.14
C ARG A 441 22.38 11.11 -7.99
N ILE A 442 22.15 10.91 -9.29
CA ILE A 442 23.17 10.42 -10.25
C ILE A 442 24.24 11.50 -10.51
N CYS A 443 23.88 12.78 -10.48
CA CYS A 443 24.81 13.92 -10.53
C CYS A 443 25.60 14.15 -9.22
N GLY A 444 25.26 13.44 -8.13
CA GLY A 444 26.00 13.47 -6.86
C GLY A 444 25.46 14.45 -5.81
N GLU A 445 24.30 15.07 -6.01
CA GLU A 445 23.74 15.98 -5.01
C GLU A 445 23.25 15.23 -3.74
N PRO A 446 23.61 15.72 -2.53
CA PRO A 446 23.06 15.19 -1.29
C PRO A 446 21.58 15.56 -1.16
N LEU A 447 20.81 14.73 -0.44
CA LEU A 447 19.41 15.02 -0.17
C LEU A 447 19.32 16.08 0.94
N LYS A 448 18.37 17.02 0.84
CA LYS A 448 18.04 17.88 1.97
C LYS A 448 17.44 17.05 3.11
N GLU A 449 17.93 17.25 4.34
CA GLU A 449 17.41 16.57 5.53
C GLU A 449 16.03 17.10 5.95
N ALA A 450 15.77 18.38 5.71
CA ALA A 450 14.49 19.04 5.96
C ALA A 450 13.95 19.70 4.67
N ILE A 451 12.97 19.05 4.04
CA ILE A 451 12.20 19.61 2.93
C ILE A 451 11.18 20.59 3.53
N LYS A 452 11.24 21.88 3.17
CA LYS A 452 10.15 22.81 3.51
C LYS A 452 9.03 22.67 2.47
N LEU A 453 7.79 22.95 2.87
CA LEU A 453 6.65 23.00 1.94
C LEU A 453 6.92 23.93 0.74
N GLU A 454 7.64 25.02 1.00
CA GLU A 454 8.09 26.00 0.01
C GLU A 454 9.15 25.48 -0.96
N ASP A 455 9.84 24.36 -0.69
CA ASP A 455 10.81 23.78 -1.63
C ASP A 455 10.11 23.15 -2.85
N GLY A 456 8.88 22.62 -2.69
CA GLY A 456 8.07 22.08 -3.80
C GLY A 456 8.77 20.93 -4.54
N ARG A 457 9.15 19.87 -3.82
CA ARG A 457 9.88 18.71 -4.35
C ARG A 457 9.31 17.39 -3.85
N ILE A 458 8.13 17.04 -4.34
CA ILE A 458 7.39 15.88 -3.84
C ILE A 458 8.13 14.54 -4.03
N GLY A 459 8.96 14.41 -5.08
CA GLY A 459 9.79 13.23 -5.36
C GLY A 459 10.97 12.99 -4.41
N GLU A 460 11.26 13.87 -3.43
CA GLU A 460 12.28 13.63 -2.40
C GLU A 460 11.73 12.82 -1.19
N ARG A 461 10.40 12.60 -1.13
CA ARG A 461 9.70 11.82 -0.11
C ARG A 461 9.69 10.32 -0.48
N PRO A 462 10.34 9.44 0.31
CA PRO A 462 10.52 8.03 -0.05
C PRO A 462 9.20 7.26 -0.16
N GLU A 463 8.22 7.60 0.67
CA GLU A 463 6.91 6.96 0.65
C GLU A 463 6.17 7.24 -0.67
N ILE A 464 6.34 8.43 -1.27
CA ILE A 464 5.71 8.78 -2.55
C ILE A 464 6.42 8.08 -3.71
N VAL A 465 7.76 8.05 -3.71
CA VAL A 465 8.55 7.30 -4.70
C VAL A 465 8.13 5.82 -4.71
N TYR A 466 7.99 5.21 -3.53
CA TYR A 466 7.49 3.85 -3.38
C TYR A 466 6.13 3.64 -4.07
N HIS A 467 5.14 4.50 -3.79
CA HIS A 467 3.82 4.38 -4.42
C HIS A 467 3.83 4.60 -5.93
N VAL A 468 4.68 5.49 -6.45
CA VAL A 468 4.84 5.72 -7.90
C VAL A 468 5.39 4.47 -8.60
N ILE A 469 6.43 3.85 -8.04
CA ILE A 469 7.00 2.62 -8.62
C ILE A 469 5.98 1.48 -8.53
N HIS A 470 5.34 1.32 -7.37
CA HIS A 470 4.41 0.22 -7.13
C HIS A 470 3.14 0.34 -8.00
N THR A 471 2.58 1.54 -8.20
CA THR A 471 1.40 1.71 -9.09
C THR A 471 1.72 1.49 -10.56
N ILE A 472 2.96 1.76 -11.00
CA ILE A 472 3.40 1.45 -12.37
C ILE A 472 3.47 -0.07 -12.55
N LEU A 473 4.07 -0.81 -11.60
CA LEU A 473 4.16 -2.27 -11.69
C LEU A 473 2.78 -2.95 -11.61
N LEU A 474 1.89 -2.51 -10.70
CA LEU A 474 0.51 -2.99 -10.63
C LEU A 474 -0.30 -2.60 -11.88
N GLY A 475 -0.07 -1.40 -12.42
CA GLY A 475 -0.70 -0.93 -13.65
C GLY A 475 -0.30 -1.77 -14.85
N CYS A 476 0.98 -2.04 -15.05
CA CYS A 476 1.47 -2.97 -16.08
C CYS A 476 0.81 -4.34 -15.95
N LEU A 477 0.69 -4.86 -14.72
CA LEU A 477 0.06 -6.15 -14.46
C LEU A 477 -1.45 -6.15 -14.74
N ALA A 478 -2.17 -5.06 -14.43
CA ALA A 478 -3.58 -4.86 -14.76
C ALA A 478 -3.84 -4.64 -16.26
N MET A 479 -2.92 -3.99 -16.98
CA MET A 479 -2.97 -3.90 -18.45
C MET A 479 -2.75 -5.26 -19.11
N CYS A 480 -1.99 -6.17 -18.46
CA CYS A 480 -1.85 -7.55 -18.92
C CYS A 480 -3.07 -8.41 -18.56
N LEU A 481 -3.62 -8.29 -17.34
CA LEU A 481 -4.64 -9.19 -16.79
C LEU A 481 -5.83 -8.41 -16.20
N GLU A 482 -7.01 -8.53 -16.80
CA GLU A 482 -8.22 -7.83 -16.34
C GLU A 482 -8.57 -8.19 -14.89
N GLY A 483 -8.38 -9.44 -14.47
CA GLY A 483 -8.57 -9.86 -13.09
C GLY A 483 -7.72 -9.08 -12.07
N MET A 484 -6.61 -8.48 -12.51
CA MET A 484 -5.73 -7.66 -11.65
C MET A 484 -6.19 -6.19 -11.55
N LYS A 485 -7.25 -5.78 -12.27
CA LYS A 485 -7.85 -4.43 -12.11
C LYS A 485 -8.32 -4.17 -10.69
N TYR A 486 -8.87 -5.18 -10.01
CA TYR A 486 -9.36 -5.05 -8.63
C TYR A 486 -8.25 -4.78 -7.59
N LEU A 487 -6.99 -5.05 -7.94
CA LEU A 487 -5.82 -4.64 -7.15
C LEU A 487 -5.37 -3.21 -7.48
N TRP A 488 -5.49 -2.82 -8.74
CA TRP A 488 -4.97 -1.55 -9.25
C TRP A 488 -5.95 -0.39 -9.10
N THR A 489 -7.23 -0.53 -9.44
CA THR A 489 -8.24 0.54 -9.37
C THR A 489 -8.38 1.15 -7.96
N PRO A 490 -8.39 0.38 -6.85
CA PRO A 490 -8.39 0.96 -5.51
C PRO A 490 -7.14 1.78 -5.19
N TYR A 491 -5.98 1.34 -5.70
CA TYR A 491 -4.71 2.04 -5.59
C TYR A 491 -4.71 3.35 -6.39
N VAL A 492 -5.35 3.33 -7.57
CA VAL A 492 -5.61 4.49 -8.43
C VAL A 492 -6.49 5.52 -7.71
N CYS A 493 -7.61 5.09 -7.08
CA CYS A 493 -8.46 5.96 -6.24
C CYS A 493 -7.65 6.67 -5.15
N MET A 494 -6.85 5.91 -4.41
CA MET A 494 -6.00 6.39 -3.32
C MET A 494 -4.94 7.39 -3.81
N LEU A 495 -4.24 7.09 -4.89
CA LEU A 495 -3.19 7.96 -5.43
C LEU A 495 -3.73 9.24 -6.06
N ALA A 496 -4.80 9.14 -6.86
CA ALA A 496 -5.44 10.31 -7.44
C ALA A 496 -5.91 11.27 -6.35
N ALA A 497 -6.54 10.74 -5.30
CA ALA A 497 -7.07 11.54 -4.20
C ALA A 497 -5.96 12.19 -3.36
N PHE A 498 -4.87 11.45 -3.09
CA PHE A 498 -3.64 12.01 -2.50
C PHE A 498 -3.15 13.21 -3.31
N GLY A 499 -3.01 13.05 -4.62
CA GLY A 499 -2.38 14.06 -5.46
C GLY A 499 -3.23 15.32 -5.64
N VAL A 500 -4.54 15.15 -5.85
CA VAL A 500 -5.51 16.26 -5.87
C VAL A 500 -5.48 17.03 -4.56
N CYS A 501 -5.40 16.35 -3.41
CA CYS A 501 -5.47 17.00 -2.10
C CYS A 501 -4.11 17.41 -1.50
N SER A 502 -2.98 17.18 -2.19
CA SER A 502 -1.63 17.43 -1.66
C SER A 502 -1.13 18.84 -2.01
N PRO A 503 -0.98 19.77 -1.04
CA PRO A 503 -0.46 21.10 -1.32
C PRO A 503 0.98 21.07 -1.87
N GLU A 504 1.78 20.07 -1.50
CA GLU A 504 3.15 19.88 -2.01
C GLU A 504 3.19 19.58 -3.51
N LEU A 505 2.20 18.84 -4.01
CA LEU A 505 2.12 18.46 -5.43
C LEU A 505 1.81 19.70 -6.28
N TRP A 506 0.80 20.47 -5.88
CA TRP A 506 0.44 21.72 -6.54
C TRP A 506 1.55 22.77 -6.44
N MET A 507 2.25 22.88 -5.30
CA MET A 507 3.42 23.76 -5.19
C MET A 507 4.59 23.34 -6.08
N THR A 508 4.78 22.02 -6.30
CA THR A 508 5.76 21.50 -7.27
C THR A 508 5.36 21.92 -8.70
N LEU A 509 4.08 21.74 -9.06
CA LEU A 509 3.54 22.11 -10.38
C LEU A 509 3.61 23.61 -10.66
N PHE A 510 3.17 24.45 -9.70
CA PHE A 510 3.18 25.91 -9.85
C PHE A 510 4.60 26.46 -10.04
N LYS A 511 5.61 25.87 -9.39
CA LYS A 511 7.02 26.20 -9.62
C LYS A 511 7.49 25.88 -11.02
N TRP A 512 7.13 24.71 -11.56
CA TRP A 512 7.47 24.35 -12.95
C TRP A 512 6.80 25.30 -13.95
N LEU A 513 5.54 25.68 -13.70
CA LEU A 513 4.79 26.65 -14.51
C LEU A 513 5.18 28.13 -14.25
N ARG A 514 6.15 28.39 -13.37
CA ARG A 514 6.59 29.75 -12.95
C ARG A 514 5.45 30.65 -12.43
N LEU A 515 4.39 30.07 -11.90
CA LEU A 515 3.28 30.80 -11.28
C LEU A 515 3.70 31.33 -9.90
N LYS A 516 3.08 32.44 -9.47
CA LYS A 516 3.32 32.99 -8.12
C LYS A 516 2.94 31.93 -7.07
N ALA A 517 3.84 31.70 -6.11
CA ALA A 517 3.60 30.81 -4.99
C ALA A 517 2.36 31.26 -4.21
N VAL A 518 1.30 30.45 -4.27
CA VAL A 518 0.07 30.68 -3.49
C VAL A 518 0.37 30.40 -2.02
N HIS A 519 -0.13 31.25 -1.11
CA HIS A 519 0.07 31.04 0.32
C HIS A 519 -0.50 29.67 0.75
N PRO A 520 0.25 28.83 1.50
CA PRO A 520 -0.15 27.44 1.78
C PRO A 520 -1.56 27.24 2.36
N ILE A 521 -2.03 28.20 3.17
CA ILE A 521 -3.36 28.17 3.77
C ILE A 521 -4.45 28.40 2.71
N LEU A 522 -4.22 29.32 1.78
CA LEU A 522 -5.16 29.61 0.68
C LEU A 522 -5.22 28.43 -0.29
N LEU A 523 -4.08 27.83 -0.62
CA LEU A 523 -4.03 26.61 -1.42
C LEU A 523 -4.80 25.47 -0.75
N ALA A 524 -4.56 25.19 0.53
CA ALA A 524 -5.30 24.16 1.26
C ALA A 524 -6.82 24.43 1.32
N LEU A 525 -7.24 25.69 1.37
CA LEU A 525 -8.66 26.07 1.34
C LEU A 525 -9.27 25.87 -0.06
N ILE A 526 -8.58 26.25 -1.13
CA ILE A 526 -9.01 25.99 -2.51
C ILE A 526 -9.18 24.48 -2.75
N LEU A 527 -8.19 23.67 -2.34
CA LEU A 527 -8.28 22.20 -2.47
C LEU A 527 -9.43 21.63 -1.63
N SER A 528 -9.67 22.16 -0.43
CA SER A 528 -10.81 21.77 0.40
C SER A 528 -12.17 22.06 -0.25
N MET A 529 -12.28 23.14 -1.02
CA MET A 529 -13.51 23.47 -1.77
C MET A 529 -13.64 22.69 -3.08
N ALA A 530 -12.52 22.25 -3.66
CA ALA A 530 -12.52 21.43 -4.87
C ALA A 530 -12.98 19.98 -4.62
N VAL A 531 -12.73 19.40 -3.44
CA VAL A 531 -13.12 18.00 -3.15
C VAL A 531 -14.63 17.77 -3.30
N PRO A 532 -15.54 18.56 -2.70
CA PRO A 532 -16.98 18.41 -2.94
C PRO A 532 -17.41 18.60 -4.39
N THR A 533 -16.79 19.52 -5.15
CA THR A 533 -17.15 19.75 -6.55
C THR A 533 -16.68 18.61 -7.46
N ILE A 534 -15.52 18.01 -7.19
CA ILE A 534 -15.03 16.81 -7.89
C ILE A 534 -15.94 15.61 -7.60
N ILE A 535 -16.37 15.42 -6.35
CA ILE A 535 -17.31 14.35 -5.98
C ILE A 535 -18.66 14.59 -6.68
N GLY A 536 -19.20 15.80 -6.64
CA GLY A 536 -20.45 16.14 -7.32
C GLY A 536 -20.38 15.96 -8.84
N PHE A 537 -19.27 16.32 -9.48
CA PHE A 537 -19.04 16.06 -10.91
C PHE A 537 -18.91 14.56 -11.22
N SER A 538 -18.25 13.80 -10.34
CA SER A 538 -18.10 12.34 -10.49
C SER A 538 -19.46 11.61 -10.33
N LEU A 539 -20.38 12.17 -9.54
CA LEU A 539 -21.74 11.66 -9.33
C LEU A 539 -22.77 12.17 -10.35
N TRP A 540 -22.47 13.21 -11.13
CA TRP A 540 -23.43 13.87 -12.06
C TRP A 540 -24.03 12.93 -13.13
N LYS A 541 -23.46 11.72 -13.30
CA LYS A 541 -23.91 10.72 -14.27
C LYS A 541 -24.67 9.52 -13.65
N GLU A 542 -24.73 9.42 -12.33
CA GLU A 542 -25.56 8.44 -11.60
C GLU A 542 -26.98 9.00 -11.36
#